data_AF-A0A3L7AUQ8-F1
#
_entry.id   AF-A0A3L7AUQ8-F1
#
_cell.length_a   1.000
_cell.length_b   1.000
_cell.length_c   1.000
_cell.angle_alpha   90.00
_cell.angle_beta   90.00
_cell.angle_gamma   90.00
#
_symmetry.space_group_name_H-M   'P 1'
#
loop_
_entity.id
_entity.type
_entity.pdbx_description
1 polymer ?
#
loop_
_entity_poly.entity_id
_entity_poly.type
_entity_poly.pdbx_seq_one_letter_code
_entity_poly.pdbx_strand_id
1 'polypeptide(L)'
;MNSTRIAPAALAGAARMLEAVDLHVDPLPTIGPTEEAGILIEMFDGTQIRSAEILSSGEIELFHMRIDDAGGTHLKTQDSESAARFLMGRS
;
A
#
# COMPACT_ATOMS: atom_id res chain seq x y z
N MET A 1 17.52 5.34 19.84
CA MET A 1 16.50 5.41 18.76
C MET A 1 16.81 4.29 17.81
N ASN A 2 15.89 3.33 17.64
CA ASN A 2 16.03 2.33 16.57
C ASN A 2 15.65 3.05 15.27
N SER A 3 16.62 3.25 14.38
CA SER A 3 16.30 3.76 13.04
C SER A 3 15.60 2.64 12.28
N THR A 4 14.30 2.79 12.00
CA THR A 4 13.57 1.88 11.12
C THR A 4 14.27 1.91 9.77
N ARG A 5 14.80 0.75 9.34
CA ARG A 5 15.47 0.62 8.04
C ARG A 5 14.42 0.24 7.02
N ILE A 6 14.44 0.85 5.86
CA ILE A 6 13.62 0.46 4.70
C ILE A 6 14.50 -0.38 3.78
N ALA A 7 14.01 -1.55 3.36
CA ALA A 7 14.71 -2.38 2.40
C ALA A 7 14.74 -1.69 1.01
N PRO A 8 15.84 -1.77 0.25
CA PRO A 8 15.92 -1.16 -1.08
C PRO A 8 14.83 -1.67 -2.04
N ALA A 9 14.45 -2.94 -1.95
CA ALA A 9 13.38 -3.51 -2.77
C ALA A 9 12.01 -2.90 -2.42
N ALA A 10 11.72 -2.70 -1.13
CA ALA A 10 10.50 -2.04 -0.68
C ALA A 10 10.44 -0.59 -1.18
N LEU A 11 11.55 0.16 -1.04
CA LEU A 11 11.65 1.53 -1.53
C LEU A 11 11.43 1.63 -3.05
N ALA A 12 12.09 0.75 -3.82
CA ALA A 12 11.95 0.72 -5.27
C ALA A 12 10.52 0.34 -5.71
N GLY A 13 9.90 -0.64 -5.03
CA GLY A 13 8.52 -1.04 -5.29
C GLY A 13 7.52 0.06 -4.99
N ALA A 14 7.68 0.74 -3.84
CA ALA A 14 6.84 1.88 -3.48
C ALA A 14 6.98 3.03 -4.47
N ALA A 15 8.21 3.37 -4.90
CA ALA A 15 8.43 4.43 -5.89
C ALA A 15 7.70 4.13 -7.22
N ARG A 16 7.85 2.91 -7.75
CA ARG A 16 7.16 2.48 -8.98
C ARG A 16 5.64 2.49 -8.83
N MET A 17 5.12 2.07 -7.68
CA MET A 17 3.69 2.09 -7.44
C MET A 17 3.15 3.52 -7.38
N LEU A 18 3.87 4.43 -6.70
CA LEU A 18 3.46 5.83 -6.56
C LEU A 18 3.50 6.61 -7.89
N GLU A 19 4.33 6.21 -8.85
CA GLU A 19 4.28 6.75 -10.22
C GLU A 19 2.93 6.46 -10.92
N ALA A 20 2.22 5.40 -10.54
CA ALA A 20 0.93 5.00 -11.08
C ALA A 20 -0.27 5.45 -10.21
N VAL A 21 -0.02 6.00 -9.02
CA VAL A 21 -1.04 6.56 -8.14
C VAL A 21 -1.31 8.01 -8.53
N ASP A 22 -2.58 8.37 -8.68
CA ASP A 22 -2.97 9.77 -8.85
C ASP A 22 -2.82 10.50 -7.51
N LEU A 23 -1.80 11.35 -7.37
CA LEU A 23 -1.52 12.11 -6.15
C LEU A 23 -2.32 13.41 -6.04
N HIS A 24 -3.26 13.67 -6.95
CA HIS A 24 -4.20 14.78 -6.87
C HIS A 24 -5.55 14.38 -6.27
N VAL A 25 -5.62 13.22 -5.62
CA VAL A 25 -6.81 12.73 -4.92
C VAL A 25 -6.91 13.26 -3.49
N ASP A 26 -8.15 13.35 -3.00
CA ASP A 26 -8.47 13.66 -1.61
C ASP A 26 -9.32 12.50 -1.03
N PRO A 27 -8.87 11.81 0.03
CA PRO A 27 -7.63 12.05 0.78
C PRO A 27 -6.37 11.53 0.10
N LEU A 28 -5.23 12.17 0.40
CA LEU A 28 -3.91 11.69 0.00
C LEU A 28 -3.57 10.36 0.71
N PRO A 29 -2.79 9.48 0.07
CA PRO A 29 -2.31 8.27 0.72
C PRO A 29 -1.40 8.59 1.90
N THR A 30 -1.57 7.84 2.99
CA THR A 30 -0.59 7.79 4.08
C THR A 30 0.52 6.82 3.70
N ILE A 31 1.77 7.20 3.93
CA ILE A 31 2.95 6.40 3.57
C ILE A 31 3.88 6.31 4.78
N GLY A 32 4.27 5.09 5.15
CA GLY A 32 5.15 4.89 6.30
C GLY A 32 5.95 3.59 6.23
N PRO A 33 7.07 3.49 6.96
CA PRO A 33 7.83 2.25 7.05
C PRO A 33 7.11 1.21 7.92
N THR A 34 7.33 -0.07 7.65
CA THR A 34 6.83 -1.17 8.50
C THR A 34 7.96 -1.77 9.36
N GLU A 35 7.60 -2.56 10.37
CA GLU A 35 8.57 -3.16 11.31
C GLU A 35 9.55 -4.10 10.60
N GLU A 36 9.12 -4.75 9.52
CA GLU A 36 9.88 -5.73 8.75
C GLU A 36 10.63 -5.11 7.56
N ALA A 37 10.99 -3.83 7.69
CA ALA A 37 11.69 -3.05 6.66
C ALA A 37 10.92 -2.89 5.33
N GLY A 38 9.60 -2.99 5.38
CA GLY A 38 8.69 -2.68 4.27
C GLY A 38 8.24 -1.23 4.23
N ILE A 39 7.30 -0.94 3.33
CA ILE A 39 6.58 0.34 3.23
C ILE A 39 5.09 0.05 3.12
N LEU A 40 4.30 0.67 4.00
CA LEU A 40 2.84 0.68 3.92
C LEU A 40 2.37 1.95 3.21
N ILE A 41 1.45 1.77 2.25
CA ILE A 41 0.72 2.84 1.59
C ILE A 41 -0.77 2.59 1.82
N GLU A 42 -1.48 3.55 2.40
CA GLU A 42 -2.86 3.38 2.85
C GLU A 42 -3.76 4.53 2.41
N MET A 43 -4.95 4.18 1.95
CA MET A 43 -6.04 5.08 1.57
C MET A 43 -7.26 4.79 2.47
N PHE A 44 -7.80 5.83 3.10
CA PHE A 44 -9.03 5.75 3.88
C PHE A 44 -9.99 6.87 3.50
N ASP A 45 -11.19 6.53 3.02
CA ASP A 45 -12.20 7.52 2.58
C ASP A 45 -13.30 7.80 3.60
N GLY A 46 -13.15 7.32 4.85
CA GLY A 46 -14.19 7.39 5.88
C GLY A 46 -15.09 6.14 5.93
N THR A 47 -15.14 5.36 4.85
CA THR A 47 -16.04 4.19 4.73
C THR A 47 -15.32 2.88 4.41
N GLN A 48 -14.11 2.95 3.86
CA GLN A 48 -13.27 1.79 3.58
C GLN A 48 -11.79 2.14 3.66
N ILE A 49 -10.98 1.14 3.99
CA ILE A 49 -9.52 1.18 3.94
C ILE A 49 -9.06 0.32 2.77
N ARG A 50 -8.15 0.85 1.95
CA ARG A 50 -7.32 0.07 1.03
C ARG A 50 -5.87 0.32 1.36
N SER A 51 -5.08 -0.73 1.49
CA SER A 51 -3.65 -0.60 1.71
C SER A 51 -2.84 -1.55 0.84
N ALA A 52 -1.60 -1.15 0.58
CA ALA A 52 -0.57 -1.93 -0.06
C ALA A 52 0.68 -1.87 0.82
N GLU A 53 1.09 -3.00 1.37
CA GLU A 53 2.37 -3.15 2.01
C GLU A 53 3.37 -3.75 1.02
N ILE A 54 4.41 -3.00 0.70
CA ILE A 54 5.55 -3.49 -0.05
C ILE A 54 6.54 -4.07 0.96
N LEU A 55 6.62 -5.40 1.01
CA LEU A 55 7.48 -6.13 1.92
C LEU A 55 8.97 -5.89 1.60
N SER A 56 9.85 -6.24 2.53
CA SER A 56 11.30 -6.13 2.32
C SER A 56 11.83 -6.98 1.16
N SER A 57 11.07 -8.00 0.74
CA SER A 57 11.34 -8.81 -0.47
C SER A 57 10.95 -8.13 -1.78
N GLY A 58 10.12 -7.07 -1.72
CA GLY A 58 9.48 -6.45 -2.89
C GLY A 58 8.14 -7.08 -3.29
N GLU A 59 7.69 -8.17 -2.63
CA GLU A 59 6.31 -8.63 -2.74
C GLU A 59 5.35 -7.59 -2.17
N ILE A 60 4.16 -7.47 -2.77
CA ILE A 60 3.14 -6.50 -2.38
C ILE A 60 1.95 -7.26 -1.79
N GLU A 61 1.65 -6.99 -0.52
CA GLU A 61 0.43 -7.44 0.13
C GLU A 61 -0.61 -6.35 0.06
N LEU A 62 -1.79 -6.68 -0.47
CA LEU A 62 -2.91 -5.79 -0.62
C LEU A 62 -3.98 -6.15 0.41
N PHE A 63 -4.60 -5.12 0.99
CA PHE A 63 -5.68 -5.27 1.94
C PHE A 63 -6.82 -4.33 1.62
N HIS A 64 -8.06 -4.81 1.70
CA HIS A 64 -9.27 -3.99 1.57
C HIS A 64 -10.29 -4.41 2.61
N MET A 65 -10.89 -3.43 3.26
CA MET A 65 -11.98 -3.63 4.20
C MET A 65 -12.90 -2.42 4.23
N ARG A 66 -14.21 -2.66 4.22
CA ARG A 66 -15.24 -1.65 4.45
C ARG A 66 -15.64 -1.61 5.92
N ILE A 67 -16.23 -0.50 6.35
CA ILE A 67 -16.67 -0.31 7.73
C ILE A 67 -17.71 -1.34 8.20
N ASP A 68 -18.47 -1.90 7.27
CA ASP A 68 -19.52 -2.89 7.49
C ASP A 68 -19.07 -4.34 7.25
N ASP A 69 -17.81 -4.54 6.84
CA ASP A 69 -17.27 -5.87 6.63
C ASP A 69 -16.97 -6.56 7.98
N ALA A 70 -17.29 -7.85 8.06
CA ALA A 70 -16.91 -8.67 9.22
C ALA A 70 -15.40 -8.99 9.26
N GLY A 71 -14.67 -8.73 8.17
CA GLY A 71 -13.23 -8.91 8.04
C GLY A 71 -12.73 -8.42 6.67
N GLY A 72 -11.43 -8.18 6.55
CA GLY A 72 -10.85 -7.68 5.30
C GLY A 72 -10.43 -8.78 4.32
N THR A 73 -10.24 -8.38 3.06
CA THR A 73 -9.72 -9.22 1.99
C THR A 73 -8.22 -8.97 1.82
N HIS A 74 -7.44 -10.05 1.78
CA HIS A 74 -6.01 -10.01 1.51
C HIS A 74 -5.70 -10.59 0.13
N LEU A 75 -4.81 -9.92 -0.61
CA LEU A 75 -4.28 -10.40 -1.89
C LEU A 75 -2.77 -10.19 -1.91
N LYS A 76 -2.07 -10.95 -2.76
CA LYS A 76 -0.64 -10.78 -2.99
C LYS A 76 -0.38 -10.54 -4.47
N THR A 77 0.56 -9.65 -4.77
CA THR A 77 1.02 -9.38 -6.13
C THR A 77 2.49 -8.98 -6.15
N GLN A 78 3.09 -9.02 -7.32
CA GLN A 78 4.39 -8.39 -7.61
C GLN A 78 4.25 -7.23 -8.62
N ASP A 79 3.03 -6.99 -9.10
CA ASP A 79 2.74 -5.94 -10.06
C ASP A 79 2.35 -4.64 -9.35
N SER A 80 3.27 -3.67 -9.38
CA SER A 80 3.08 -2.34 -8.81
C SER A 80 1.95 -1.56 -9.49
N GLU A 81 1.66 -1.79 -10.77
CA GLU A 81 0.59 -1.07 -11.46
C GLU A 81 -0.77 -1.59 -11.03
N SER A 82 -0.92 -2.92 -10.94
CA SER A 82 -2.13 -3.55 -10.39
C SER A 82 -2.35 -3.16 -8.93
N ALA A 83 -1.28 -3.06 -8.13
CA ALA A 83 -1.36 -2.56 -6.75
C ALA A 83 -1.80 -1.09 -6.66
N ALA A 84 -1.30 -0.22 -7.55
CA ALA A 84 -1.73 1.17 -7.62
C ALA A 84 -3.22 1.29 -8.00
N ARG A 85 -3.67 0.53 -9.01
CA ARG A 85 -5.08 0.49 -9.39
C ARG A 85 -5.96 0.02 -8.24
N PHE A 86 -5.54 -1.02 -7.52
CA PHE A 86 -6.21 -1.50 -6.31
C PHE A 86 -6.36 -0.40 -5.26
N LEU A 87 -5.26 0.30 -4.89
CA LEU A 87 -5.30 1.42 -3.93
C LEU A 87 -6.28 2.51 -4.36
N MET A 88 -6.34 2.80 -5.66
CA MET A 88 -7.25 3.79 -6.23
C MET A 88 -8.70 3.31 -6.37
N GLY A 89 -9.01 2.06 -6.01
CA GLY A 89 -10.34 1.47 -6.21
C GLY A 89 -10.72 1.28 -7.67
N ARG A 90 -9.73 1.11 -8.56
CA ARG A 90 -9.89 0.90 -10.01
C ARG A 90 -9.64 -0.58 -10.33
N SER A 91 -10.44 -1.15 -11.24
CA SER A 91 -10.28 -2.52 -11.77
C SER A 91 -9.48 -2.53 -13.06
#